data_AF-A0A6T8K925-F1
#
_entry.id   AF-A0A6T8K925-F1
#
_cell.length_a   1.000
_cell.length_b   1.000
_cell.length_c   1.000
_cell.angle_alpha   90.00
_cell.angle_beta   90.00
_cell.angle_gamma   90.00
#
_symmetry.space_group_name_H-M   'P 1'
#
loop_
_entity.id
_entity.type
_entity.pdbx_description
1 polymer ?
#
loop_
_entity_poly.entity_id
_entity_poly.type
_entity_poly.pdbx_seq_one_letter_code
_entity_poly.pdbx_strand_id
1 'polypeptide(L)'
;MTQEMDVKCSTLSGIPTPHIISPYLELIFLNRKKYLGIVDFQPLYEDEAMHASTFESMLAPIKQQYPTLKVKVSSKFYDKTQLFSDEMLFTRFDDESVVFDELFPAFQEYVASHVDMIKQSTPCHDIEQCNKVLDRHGAYDTYSAERDPATGLFAAMFGKEWADEFVYDFLFGLSEKPSMDEKAKKDEQPSKNPYANSSK
;
A
#
# COMPACT_ATOMS: atom_id res chain seq x y z
N MET A 1 -26.31 19.02 4.23
CA MET A 1 -24.99 19.15 4.90
C MET A 1 -24.07 18.15 4.24
N THR A 2 -23.32 18.59 3.25
CA THR A 2 -22.29 17.80 2.57
C THR A 2 -21.14 17.62 3.56
N GLN A 3 -20.92 16.39 3.99
CA GLN A 3 -19.89 16.03 4.94
C GLN A 3 -18.57 15.97 4.18
N GLU A 4 -17.71 16.98 4.31
CA GLU A 4 -16.35 16.90 3.78
C GLU A 4 -15.63 15.72 4.45
N MET A 5 -15.07 14.81 3.66
CA MET A 5 -14.17 13.77 4.12
C MET A 5 -12.80 14.11 3.53
N ASP A 6 -11.85 14.51 4.38
CA ASP A 6 -10.47 14.71 3.97
C ASP A 6 -9.78 13.35 3.91
N VAL A 7 -9.51 12.87 2.69
CA VAL A 7 -8.66 11.73 2.42
C VAL A 7 -7.31 12.28 1.99
N LYS A 8 -6.31 12.21 2.88
CA LYS A 8 -4.92 12.49 2.50
C LYS A 8 -4.23 11.17 2.14
N CYS A 9 -4.48 10.68 0.93
CA CYS A 9 -3.66 9.63 0.36
C CYS A 9 -2.36 10.30 -0.14
N SER A 10 -1.20 9.84 0.34
CA SER A 10 0.10 10.32 -0.12
C SER A 10 0.90 9.13 -0.63
N THR A 11 0.56 8.68 -1.84
CA THR A 11 1.33 7.65 -2.52
C THR A 11 2.57 8.29 -3.13
N LEU A 12 3.73 8.08 -2.50
CA LEU A 12 5.01 8.40 -3.12
C LEU A 12 5.46 7.21 -3.97
N SER A 13 4.72 6.91 -5.04
CA SER A 13 5.18 6.02 -6.10
C SER A 13 6.16 6.81 -6.97
N GLY A 14 7.45 6.68 -6.68
CA GLY A 14 8.49 7.16 -7.59
C GLY A 14 8.44 6.34 -8.88
N ILE A 15 8.72 6.96 -10.03
CA ILE A 15 8.83 6.24 -11.31
C ILE A 15 9.78 5.05 -11.11
N PRO A 16 9.34 3.80 -11.38
CA PRO A 16 10.19 2.63 -11.19
C PRO A 16 11.31 2.67 -12.21
N THR A 17 12.49 3.12 -11.77
CA THR A 17 13.73 2.61 -12.35
C THR A 17 13.80 1.13 -11.98
N PRO A 18 14.03 0.22 -12.94
CA PRO A 18 13.86 -1.23 -12.79
C PRO A 18 14.88 -1.91 -11.85
N HIS A 19 15.48 -1.15 -10.93
CA HIS A 19 16.50 -1.57 -9.98
C HIS A 19 16.20 -1.08 -8.56
N ILE A 20 15.12 -0.32 -8.35
CA ILE A 20 14.91 0.46 -7.12
C ILE A 20 13.63 0.00 -6.42
N ILE A 21 13.79 -0.43 -5.16
CA ILE A 21 12.67 -0.63 -4.22
C ILE A 21 12.08 0.71 -3.89
N SER A 22 10.87 1.04 -4.35
CA SER A 22 10.18 2.22 -3.83
C SER A 22 9.60 1.93 -2.44
N PRO A 23 9.89 2.78 -1.44
CA PRO A 23 9.23 2.74 -0.15
C PRO A 23 7.82 3.22 -0.39
N TYR A 24 6.88 2.41 0.05
CA TYR A 24 5.48 2.72 -0.10
C TYR A 24 4.93 3.14 1.27
N LEU A 25 4.34 4.33 1.31
CA LEU A 25 3.54 4.80 2.43
C LEU A 25 2.08 4.81 1.99
N GLU A 26 1.27 4.01 2.65
CA GLU A 26 -0.19 4.11 2.59
C GLU A 26 -0.69 4.73 3.90
N LEU A 27 -1.27 5.92 3.78
CA LEU A 27 -2.05 6.55 4.84
C LEU A 27 -3.51 6.57 4.39
N ILE A 28 -4.33 5.72 5.01
CA ILE A 28 -5.75 5.65 4.72
C ILE A 28 -6.55 6.14 5.92
N PHE A 29 -7.34 7.18 5.69
CA PHE A 29 -8.23 7.79 6.67
C PHE A 29 -9.63 7.20 6.54
N LEU A 30 -10.07 6.45 7.55
CA LEU A 30 -11.42 5.88 7.57
C LEU A 30 -12.30 6.66 8.56
N ASN A 31 -13.26 7.42 8.02
CA ASN A 31 -14.35 8.06 8.77
C ASN A 31 -13.93 9.01 9.92
N ARG A 32 -12.83 9.77 9.77
CA ARG A 32 -12.35 10.81 10.73
C ARG A 32 -12.11 10.32 12.18
N LYS A 33 -12.12 9.01 12.42
CA LYS A 33 -11.95 8.42 13.76
C LYS A 33 -11.10 7.16 13.79
N LYS A 34 -10.83 6.57 12.62
CA LYS A 34 -10.01 5.36 12.51
C LYS A 34 -8.97 5.60 11.43
N TYR A 35 -7.72 5.48 11.82
CA TYR A 35 -6.58 5.65 10.96
C TYR A 35 -6.01 4.27 10.65
N LEU A 36 -5.56 4.10 9.41
CA LEU A 36 -4.77 2.95 8.97
C LEU A 36 -3.46 3.50 8.43
N GLY A 37 -2.35 3.12 9.05
CA GLY A 37 -1.01 3.49 8.62
C GLY A 37 -0.24 2.26 8.18
N ILE A 38 0.33 2.32 6.98
CA ILE A 38 1.17 1.27 6.39
C ILE A 38 2.43 1.93 5.85
N VAL A 39 3.59 1.47 6.29
CA VAL A 39 4.89 1.89 5.76
C VAL A 39 5.71 0.63 5.47
N ASP A 40 6.18 0.48 4.24
CA ASP A 40 6.93 -0.72 3.88
C ASP A 40 7.96 -0.49 2.77
N PHE A 41 8.97 -1.35 2.74
CA PHE A 41 9.82 -1.59 1.58
C PHE A 41 9.35 -2.88 0.94
N GLN A 42 8.62 -2.74 -0.15
CA GLN A 42 7.91 -3.87 -0.73
C GLN A 42 8.89 -4.90 -1.31
N PRO A 43 8.68 -6.21 -1.08
CA PRO A 43 9.56 -7.23 -1.61
C PRO A 43 9.63 -7.26 -3.14
N LEU A 44 10.85 -7.16 -3.68
CA LEU A 44 11.13 -7.35 -5.12
C LEU A 44 11.38 -8.81 -5.51
N TYR A 45 11.48 -9.71 -4.54
CA TYR A 45 11.82 -11.11 -4.78
C TYR A 45 10.69 -12.01 -4.30
N GLU A 46 10.48 -13.14 -4.97
CA GLU A 46 9.62 -14.24 -4.47
C GLU A 46 10.22 -14.93 -3.27
N ASP A 47 11.55 -14.99 -3.25
CA ASP A 47 12.30 -15.47 -2.11
C ASP A 47 12.33 -14.39 -1.02
N GLU A 48 11.50 -14.59 -0.01
CA GLU A 48 11.41 -13.76 1.19
C GLU A 48 12.77 -13.69 1.92
N ALA A 49 13.55 -14.78 1.94
CA ALA A 49 14.86 -14.78 2.58
C ALA A 49 15.86 -13.88 1.82
N MET A 50 15.76 -13.81 0.50
CA MET A 50 16.57 -12.90 -0.31
C MET A 50 16.22 -11.43 -0.02
N HIS A 51 14.93 -11.11 0.07
CA HIS A 51 14.50 -9.76 0.47
C HIS A 51 14.96 -9.42 1.90
N ALA A 52 14.67 -10.30 2.87
CA ALA A 52 15.04 -10.11 4.27
C ALA A 52 16.55 -9.87 4.43
N SER A 53 17.38 -10.72 3.81
CA SER A 53 18.84 -10.56 3.86
C SER A 53 19.35 -9.21 3.33
N THR A 54 18.58 -8.55 2.47
CA THR A 54 18.97 -7.28 1.84
C THR A 54 18.48 -6.06 2.64
N PHE A 55 17.27 -6.10 3.21
CA PHE A 55 16.63 -4.91 3.81
C PHE A 55 16.35 -5.00 5.30
N GLU A 56 16.28 -6.20 5.88
CA GLU A 56 15.93 -6.40 7.30
C GLU A 56 16.91 -5.67 8.22
N SER A 57 18.21 -5.75 7.93
CA SER A 57 19.24 -5.06 8.73
C SER A 57 19.08 -3.54 8.76
N MET A 58 18.45 -2.95 7.73
CA MET A 58 18.19 -1.52 7.61
C MET A 58 16.88 -1.13 8.31
N LEU A 59 15.83 -1.93 8.17
CA LEU A 59 14.47 -1.58 8.58
C LEU A 59 14.11 -2.08 9.98
N ALA A 60 14.64 -3.23 10.40
CA ALA A 60 14.36 -3.80 11.71
C ALA A 60 14.74 -2.85 12.87
N PRO A 61 15.88 -2.13 12.84
CA PRO A 61 16.17 -1.14 13.87
C PRO A 61 15.15 0.01 13.92
N ILE A 62 14.68 0.48 12.76
CA ILE A 62 13.65 1.54 12.68
C ILE A 62 12.34 1.01 13.24
N LYS A 63 11.88 -0.15 12.76
CA LYS A 63 10.69 -0.82 13.28
C LYS A 63 10.78 -1.00 14.79
N GLN A 64 11.93 -1.40 15.33
CA GLN A 64 12.13 -1.59 16.77
C GLN A 64 11.82 -0.33 17.60
N GLN A 65 12.12 0.87 17.09
CA GLN A 65 11.84 2.15 17.77
C GLN A 65 10.35 2.44 17.95
N TYR A 66 9.48 1.89 17.08
CA TYR A 66 8.05 2.20 17.04
C TYR A 66 7.16 0.97 17.34
N PRO A 67 7.10 0.50 18.61
CA PRO A 67 6.36 -0.72 18.97
C PRO A 67 4.85 -0.62 18.74
N THR A 68 4.25 0.56 18.83
CA THR A 68 2.82 0.81 18.57
C THR A 68 2.46 0.62 17.09
N LEU A 69 3.45 0.71 16.19
CA LEU A 69 3.29 0.59 14.75
C LEU A 69 3.42 -0.85 14.22
N LYS A 70 3.42 -1.84 15.13
CA LYS A 70 3.61 -3.28 14.83
C LYS A 70 2.33 -4.09 15.03
N VAL A 71 1.17 -3.48 14.82
CA VAL A 71 -0.11 -4.18 14.97
C VAL A 71 -0.16 -5.31 13.95
N LYS A 72 -0.68 -6.47 14.34
CA LYS A 72 -0.85 -7.58 13.40
C LYS A 72 -1.80 -7.18 12.28
N VAL A 73 -1.34 -7.35 11.04
CA VAL A 73 -2.15 -7.21 9.84
C VAL A 73 -3.36 -8.14 9.94
N SER A 74 -4.55 -7.60 9.77
CA SER A 74 -5.75 -8.42 9.62
C SER A 74 -5.88 -8.85 8.17
N SER A 75 -6.09 -10.16 7.94
CA SER A 75 -6.38 -10.74 6.62
C SER A 75 -7.58 -10.11 5.92
N LYS A 76 -8.39 -9.32 6.63
CA LYS A 76 -9.52 -8.58 6.04
C LYS A 76 -9.07 -7.45 5.08
N PHE A 77 -7.88 -6.89 5.28
CA PHE A 77 -7.37 -5.77 4.46
C PHE A 77 -6.24 -6.24 3.55
N TYR A 78 -5.31 -7.00 4.14
CA TYR A 78 -4.21 -7.59 3.39
C TYR A 78 -4.01 -9.01 3.86
N ASP A 79 -4.06 -9.95 2.93
CA ASP A 79 -3.54 -11.29 3.20
C ASP A 79 -2.02 -11.16 3.34
N LYS A 80 -1.41 -12.00 4.19
CA LYS A 80 0.05 -12.17 4.22
C LYS A 80 0.50 -12.79 2.89
N THR A 81 0.55 -11.96 1.88
CA THR A 81 1.09 -12.25 0.56
C THR A 81 2.59 -11.98 0.59
N GLN A 82 3.32 -12.49 -0.40
CA GLN A 82 4.74 -12.19 -0.59
C GLN A 82 5.01 -10.74 -1.06
N LEU A 83 4.02 -9.85 -0.96
CA LEU A 83 4.07 -8.46 -1.44
C LEU A 83 4.31 -7.45 -0.32
N PHE A 84 4.39 -7.91 0.93
CA PHE A 84 4.72 -7.09 2.10
C PHE A 84 5.91 -7.69 2.83
N SER A 85 6.81 -6.85 3.33
CA SER A 85 7.98 -7.30 4.07
C SER A 85 7.62 -7.65 5.51
N ASP A 86 8.44 -8.49 6.14
CA ASP A 86 8.38 -8.74 7.57
C ASP A 86 8.66 -7.48 8.41
N GLU A 87 9.29 -6.47 7.81
CA GLU A 87 9.61 -5.19 8.44
C GLU A 87 8.53 -4.12 8.25
N MET A 88 7.44 -4.41 7.53
CA MET A 88 6.31 -3.50 7.38
C MET A 88 5.83 -2.93 8.73
N LEU A 89 5.68 -1.60 8.78
CA LEU A 89 4.91 -0.93 9.82
C LEU A 89 3.44 -1.00 9.43
N PHE A 90 2.62 -1.56 10.32
CA PHE A 90 1.19 -1.65 10.14
C PHE A 90 0.51 -1.26 11.44
N THR A 91 -0.37 -0.26 11.38
CA THR A 91 -1.08 0.19 12.57
C THR A 91 -2.50 0.63 12.28
N ARG A 92 -3.33 0.48 13.31
CA ARG A 92 -4.67 1.02 13.36
C ARG A 92 -4.84 1.72 14.69
N PHE A 93 -5.25 2.97 14.62
CA PHE A 93 -5.40 3.81 15.80
C PHE A 93 -6.58 4.76 15.61
N ASP A 94 -7.11 5.25 16.72
CA ASP A 94 -8.22 6.20 16.74
C ASP A 94 -7.76 7.60 17.19
N ASP A 95 -6.54 7.69 17.75
CA ASP A 95 -5.92 8.93 18.23
C ASP A 95 -5.04 9.55 17.13
N GLU A 96 -5.42 10.73 16.65
CA GLU A 96 -4.72 11.46 15.59
C GLU A 96 -3.26 11.80 15.96
N SER A 97 -2.95 11.95 17.26
CA SER A 97 -1.58 12.28 17.70
C SER A 97 -0.54 11.26 17.25
N VAL A 98 -0.93 9.98 17.14
CA VAL A 98 -0.07 8.88 16.63
C VAL A 98 0.46 9.18 15.23
N VAL A 99 -0.27 9.93 14.41
CA VAL A 99 0.19 10.35 13.08
C VAL A 99 1.49 11.16 13.20
N PHE A 100 1.51 12.17 14.07
CA PHE A 100 2.62 13.13 14.13
C PHE A 100 3.71 12.70 15.10
N ASP A 101 3.35 11.98 16.17
CA ASP A 101 4.28 11.59 17.22
C ASP A 101 5.06 10.32 16.87
N GLU A 102 4.48 9.41 16.07
CA GLU A 102 5.09 8.11 15.78
C GLU A 102 5.16 7.81 14.28
N LEU A 103 4.03 7.86 13.57
CA LEU A 103 3.96 7.39 12.18
C LEU A 103 4.73 8.28 11.20
N PHE A 104 4.65 9.60 11.34
CA PHE A 104 5.37 10.54 10.48
C PHE A 104 6.89 10.48 10.70
N PRO A 105 7.41 10.49 11.95
CA PRO A 105 8.83 10.24 12.20
C PRO A 105 9.31 8.90 11.64
N ALA A 106 8.56 7.81 11.85
CA ALA A 106 8.91 6.50 11.31
C ALA A 106 8.95 6.50 9.77
N PHE A 107 7.97 7.16 9.13
CA PHE A 107 7.96 7.34 7.69
C PHE A 107 9.19 8.13 7.19
N GLN A 108 9.56 9.21 7.87
CA GLN A 108 10.76 9.97 7.52
C GLN A 108 12.03 9.12 7.60
N GLU A 109 12.15 8.25 8.60
CA GLU A 109 13.27 7.30 8.70
C GLU A 109 13.26 6.29 7.55
N TYR A 110 12.11 5.71 7.21
CA TYR A 110 11.98 4.80 6.05
C TYR A 110 12.37 5.50 4.74
N VAL A 111 11.90 6.73 4.51
CA VAL A 111 12.27 7.52 3.32
C VAL A 111 13.74 7.85 3.32
N ALA A 112 14.32 8.25 4.46
CA ALA A 112 15.76 8.54 4.55
C ALA A 112 16.60 7.31 4.21
N SER A 113 16.27 6.15 4.80
CA SER A 113 16.90 4.86 4.50
C SER A 113 16.80 4.49 3.03
N HIS A 114 15.62 4.72 2.42
CA HIS A 114 15.44 4.46 0.99
C HIS A 114 16.29 5.39 0.13
N VAL A 115 16.29 6.68 0.42
CA VAL A 115 17.09 7.67 -0.31
C VAL A 115 18.58 7.32 -0.22
N ASP A 116 19.06 6.90 0.95
CA ASP A 116 20.45 6.50 1.13
C ASP A 116 20.77 5.19 0.41
N MET A 117 19.82 4.25 0.32
CA MET A 117 19.93 3.07 -0.52
C MET A 117 20.02 3.43 -2.00
N ILE A 118 19.18 4.35 -2.51
CA ILE A 118 19.26 4.83 -3.90
C ILE A 118 20.64 5.42 -4.18
N LYS A 119 21.15 6.31 -3.32
CA LYS A 119 22.45 6.96 -3.51
C LYS A 119 23.61 5.97 -3.60
N GLN A 120 23.49 4.83 -2.92
CA GLN A 120 24.50 3.77 -2.88
C GLN A 120 24.28 2.71 -3.98
N SER A 121 23.10 2.68 -4.60
CA SER A 121 22.76 1.71 -5.63
C SER A 121 23.49 2.01 -6.94
N THR A 122 23.86 0.95 -7.66
CA THR A 122 24.35 1.05 -9.03
C THR A 122 23.21 0.71 -9.99
N PRO A 123 23.11 1.39 -11.15
CA PRO A 123 22.17 0.99 -12.20
C PRO A 123 22.35 -0.49 -12.54
N CYS A 124 21.24 -1.24 -12.65
CA CYS A 124 21.32 -2.60 -13.15
C CYS A 124 21.25 -2.57 -14.68
N HIS A 125 22.11 -3.35 -15.31
CA HIS A 125 22.21 -3.42 -16.76
C HIS A 125 21.72 -4.78 -17.29
N ASP A 126 21.26 -5.64 -16.38
CA ASP A 126 20.68 -6.94 -16.70
C ASP A 126 19.18 -6.78 -16.97
N ILE A 127 18.82 -6.94 -18.25
CA ILE A 127 17.44 -6.82 -18.73
C ILE A 127 16.54 -7.87 -18.07
N GLU A 128 17.04 -9.07 -17.79
CA GLU A 128 16.23 -10.13 -17.19
C GLU A 128 15.88 -9.76 -15.74
N GLN A 129 16.85 -9.27 -14.98
CA GLN A 129 16.63 -8.77 -13.62
C GLN A 129 15.67 -7.57 -13.61
N CYS A 130 15.84 -6.64 -14.56
CA CYS A 130 14.93 -5.49 -14.72
C CYS A 130 13.48 -5.93 -14.94
N ASN A 131 13.27 -6.92 -15.82
CA ASN A 131 11.94 -7.43 -16.12
C ASN A 131 11.32 -8.12 -14.90
N LYS A 132 12.09 -8.92 -14.16
CA LYS A 132 11.60 -9.53 -12.90
C LYS A 132 11.15 -8.48 -11.90
N VAL A 133 11.90 -7.40 -11.73
CA VAL A 133 11.52 -6.29 -10.84
C VAL A 133 10.23 -5.64 -11.34
N LEU A 134 10.12 -5.37 -12.64
CA LEU A 134 8.92 -4.78 -13.23
C LEU A 134 7.68 -5.67 -13.05
N ASP A 135 7.82 -6.98 -13.26
CA ASP A 135 6.75 -7.97 -13.04
C ASP A 135 6.25 -7.93 -11.58
N ARG A 136 7.16 -7.72 -10.61
CA ARG A 136 6.78 -7.61 -9.20
C ARG A 136 6.05 -6.31 -8.89
N HIS A 137 6.44 -5.20 -9.51
CA HIS A 137 5.65 -3.97 -9.43
C HIS A 137 4.25 -4.16 -10.02
N GLY A 138 4.12 -4.80 -11.18
CA GLY A 138 2.82 -5.11 -11.78
C GLY A 138 1.94 -6.04 -10.93
N ALA A 139 2.55 -7.06 -10.30
CA ALA A 139 1.86 -7.94 -9.37
C ALA A 139 1.34 -7.19 -8.13
N TYR A 140 2.13 -6.26 -7.59
CA TYR A 140 1.70 -5.42 -6.48
C TYR A 140 0.58 -4.45 -6.89
N ASP A 141 0.73 -3.76 -8.02
CA ASP A 141 -0.28 -2.84 -8.54
C ASP A 141 -1.61 -3.56 -8.76
N THR A 142 -1.57 -4.75 -9.37
CA THR A 142 -2.76 -5.59 -9.58
C THR A 142 -3.41 -5.97 -8.26
N TYR A 143 -2.63 -6.46 -7.31
CA TYR A 143 -3.14 -6.83 -6.00
C TYR A 143 -3.80 -5.65 -5.27
N SER A 144 -3.18 -4.47 -5.35
CA SER A 144 -3.62 -3.26 -4.66
C SER A 144 -4.84 -2.64 -5.32
N ALA A 145 -4.89 -2.58 -6.65
CA ALA A 145 -6.06 -2.11 -7.40
C ALA A 145 -7.33 -2.90 -7.06
N GLU A 146 -7.21 -4.21 -6.76
CA GLU A 146 -8.33 -5.04 -6.38
C GLU A 146 -8.80 -4.89 -4.94
N ARG A 147 -7.91 -4.50 -4.03
CA ARG A 147 -8.11 -4.59 -2.56
C ARG A 147 -8.04 -3.27 -1.84
N ASP A 148 -7.61 -2.19 -2.50
CA ASP A 148 -7.50 -0.87 -1.92
C ASP A 148 -8.87 -0.43 -1.35
N PRO A 149 -8.98 -0.25 -0.01
CA PRO A 149 -10.22 0.15 0.63
C PRO A 149 -10.70 1.56 0.21
N ALA A 150 -9.83 2.40 -0.38
CA ALA A 150 -10.18 3.71 -0.91
C ALA A 150 -11.02 3.63 -2.19
N THR A 151 -11.01 2.51 -2.92
CA THR A 151 -11.80 2.35 -4.15
C THR A 151 -13.30 2.59 -3.92
N GLY A 152 -13.85 2.01 -2.85
CA GLY A 152 -15.26 2.21 -2.48
C GLY A 152 -15.56 3.67 -2.10
N LEU A 153 -14.57 4.38 -1.56
CA LEU A 153 -14.68 5.79 -1.20
C LEU A 153 -14.67 6.69 -2.44
N PHE A 154 -13.75 6.46 -3.38
CA PHE A 154 -13.74 7.16 -4.66
C PHE A 154 -15.04 6.95 -5.43
N ALA A 155 -15.56 5.72 -5.46
CA ALA A 155 -16.82 5.40 -6.13
C ALA A 155 -18.00 6.15 -5.51
N ALA A 156 -18.03 6.31 -4.18
CA ALA A 156 -19.08 7.06 -3.48
C ALA A 156 -18.99 8.58 -3.72
N MET A 157 -17.77 9.12 -3.91
CA MET A 157 -17.55 10.56 -4.11
C MET A 157 -17.67 11.01 -5.57
N PHE A 158 -17.18 10.19 -6.50
CA PHE A 158 -16.97 10.58 -7.90
C PHE A 158 -17.64 9.64 -8.91
N GLY A 159 -18.27 8.56 -8.45
CA GLY A 159 -18.89 7.54 -9.30
C GLY A 159 -17.94 6.40 -9.64
N LYS A 160 -18.52 5.23 -9.94
CA LYS A 160 -17.78 3.98 -10.13
C LYS A 160 -16.82 4.04 -11.32
N GLU A 161 -17.25 4.60 -12.45
CA GLU A 161 -16.45 4.67 -13.67
C GLU A 161 -15.18 5.50 -13.45
N TRP A 162 -15.32 6.69 -12.86
CA TRP A 162 -14.19 7.55 -12.52
C TRP A 162 -13.25 6.89 -11.51
N ALA A 163 -13.80 6.22 -10.49
CA ALA A 163 -13.01 5.52 -9.49
C ALA A 163 -12.19 4.37 -10.10
N ASP A 164 -12.80 3.56 -10.97
CA ASP A 164 -12.12 2.49 -11.69
C ASP A 164 -10.99 3.08 -12.57
N GLU A 165 -11.23 4.16 -13.31
CA GLU A 165 -10.19 4.83 -14.10
C GLU A 165 -9.07 5.36 -13.19
N PHE A 166 -9.39 6.05 -12.11
CA PHE A 166 -8.38 6.61 -11.21
C PHE A 166 -7.51 5.52 -10.55
N VAL A 167 -8.11 4.41 -10.13
CA VAL A 167 -7.40 3.29 -9.51
C VAL A 167 -6.48 2.60 -10.52
N TYR A 168 -7.00 2.22 -11.69
CA TYR A 168 -6.26 1.39 -12.65
C TYR A 168 -5.37 2.18 -13.62
N ASP A 169 -5.68 3.46 -13.90
CA ASP A 169 -4.90 4.29 -14.84
C ASP A 169 -3.93 5.26 -14.16
N PHE A 170 -4.11 5.53 -12.86
CA PHE A 170 -3.26 6.49 -12.14
C PHE A 170 -2.61 5.90 -10.90
N LEU A 171 -3.38 5.36 -9.94
CA LEU A 171 -2.80 4.87 -8.69
C LEU A 171 -1.95 3.61 -8.89
N PHE A 172 -2.44 2.68 -9.72
CA PHE A 172 -1.82 1.38 -9.96
C PHE A 172 -1.70 1.11 -11.47
N GLY A 173 -0.96 1.97 -12.18
CA GLY A 173 -0.88 1.95 -13.64
C GLY A 173 -0.25 0.70 -14.26
N LEU A 174 0.44 -0.14 -13.47
CA LEU A 174 0.97 -1.44 -13.92
C LEU A 174 -0.02 -2.60 -13.67
N SER A 175 -1.20 -2.32 -13.13
CA SER A 175 -2.20 -3.36 -12.81
C SER A 175 -2.85 -3.97 -14.05
N GLU A 176 -3.22 -5.24 -13.94
CA GLU A 176 -4.10 -5.88 -14.91
C GLU A 176 -5.53 -5.36 -14.75
N LYS A 177 -6.06 -4.72 -15.80
CA LYS A 177 -7.45 -4.27 -15.79
C LYS A 177 -8.41 -5.46 -15.90
N PRO A 178 -9.44 -5.55 -15.05
CA PRO A 178 -10.47 -6.57 -15.20
C PRO A 178 -11.17 -6.39 -16.55
N SER A 179 -11.35 -7.50 -17.26
CA SER A 179 -12.05 -7.53 -18.55
C SER A 179 -13.50 -7.07 -18.39
N MET A 180 -14.12 -6.59 -19.48
CA MET A 180 -15.52 -6.15 -19.43
C MET A 180 -16.48 -7.25 -18.95
N ASP A 181 -16.14 -8.51 -19.22
CA ASP A 181 -16.90 -9.68 -18.78
C ASP A 181 -16.77 -9.96 -17.26
N GLU A 182 -15.65 -9.59 -16.65
CA GLU A 182 -15.43 -9.72 -15.20
C GLU A 182 -16.06 -8.58 -14.41
N LYS A 183 -16.11 -7.37 -14.98
CA LYS A 183 -16.83 -6.23 -14.38
C LYS A 183 -18.32 -6.54 -14.23
N ALA A 184 -18.94 -7.12 -15.27
CA ALA A 184 -20.35 -7.51 -15.24
C ALA A 184 -20.70 -8.54 -14.14
N LYS A 185 -19.77 -9.46 -13.83
CA LYS A 185 -19.97 -10.48 -12.78
C LYS A 185 -19.81 -9.93 -11.36
N LYS A 186 -18.94 -8.93 -11.15
CA LYS A 186 -18.77 -8.29 -9.83
C LYS A 186 -19.95 -7.37 -9.49
N ASP A 187 -20.55 -6.72 -10.49
CA ASP A 187 -21.71 -5.83 -10.29
C ASP A 187 -23.02 -6.58 -9.98
N GLU A 188 -23.11 -7.89 -10.24
CA GLU A 188 -24.22 -8.76 -9.82
C GLU A 188 -24.10 -9.30 -8.39
N GLN A 189 -22.92 -9.20 -7.74
CA GLN A 189 -22.80 -9.56 -6.33
C GLN A 189 -23.30 -8.42 -5.45
N PRO A 190 -24.34 -8.63 -4.61
CA PRO A 190 -24.84 -7.57 -3.76
C PRO A 190 -23.72 -7.11 -2.83
N SER A 191 -23.39 -5.82 -2.91
CA SER A 191 -22.51 -5.10 -1.99
C SER A 191 -22.91 -5.45 -0.55
N LYS A 192 -22.15 -6.37 0.07
CA LYS A 192 -22.27 -6.63 1.49
C LYS A 192 -21.59 -5.47 2.19
N ASN A 193 -22.35 -4.41 2.43
CA ASN A 193 -21.93 -3.29 3.25
C ASN A 193 -21.39 -3.84 4.59
N PRO A 194 -20.07 -3.75 4.87
CA PRO A 194 -19.49 -4.25 6.11
C PRO A 194 -19.86 -3.40 7.33
N TYR A 195 -20.69 -2.36 7.14
CA TYR A 195 -21.19 -1.44 8.16
C TYR A 195 -22.73 -1.48 8.32
N ALA A 196 -23.40 -2.50 7.78
CA ALA A 196 -24.82 -2.73 8.09
C ALA A 196 -24.96 -3.15 9.57
N ASN A 197 -25.15 -2.16 10.45
CA ASN A 197 -25.46 -2.39 11.85
C ASN A 197 -26.72 -3.25 11.99
N SER A 198 -26.59 -4.36 12.72
CA SER A 198 -27.71 -5.08 13.31
C SER A 198 -28.35 -4.21 14.38
N SER A 199 -29.43 -3.51 14.03
CA SER A 199 -30.39 -3.03 15.01
C SER A 199 -31.35 -4.17 15.36
N LYS A 200 -31.12 -4.79 16.51
CA LYS A 200 -32.15 -5.20 17.48
C LYS A 200 -31.49 -5.70 18.75
#